data_AF-A0A6H9XTX5-F1
#
_entry.id   AF-A0A6H9XTX5-F1
#
_cell.length_a   1.000
_cell.length_b   1.000
_cell.length_c   1.000
_cell.angle_alpha   90.00
_cell.angle_beta   90.00
_cell.angle_gamma   90.00
#
_symmetry.space_group_name_H-M   'P 1'
#
loop_
_entity.id
_entity.type
_entity.pdbx_description
1 polymer ?
#
loop_
_entity_poly.entity_id
_entity_poly.type
_entity_poly.pdbx_seq_one_letter_code
_entity_poly.pdbx_strand_id
1 'polypeptide(L)'
;MAKDLFDRVADEARPPAVLGRYPGISDYTGDLLLDDLVNSGAWLDLELKRPYLALWVNDKEFDNPDWDDPIIGLTQRNVRKFAAMDPVVDLESLRGMKVYVIEPYIR
;
A
#
# COMPACT_ATOMS: atom_id res chain seq x y z
N MET A 1 7.93 -5.27 -19.25
CA MET A 1 7.72 -4.01 -18.53
C MET A 1 8.01 -4.28 -17.08
N ALA A 2 8.88 -3.48 -16.45
CA ALA A 2 9.02 -3.52 -15.00
C ALA A 2 7.66 -3.19 -14.40
N LYS A 3 7.06 -4.11 -13.65
CA LYS A 3 5.89 -3.80 -12.83
C LYS A 3 6.36 -2.92 -11.68
N ASP A 4 5.67 -1.82 -11.44
CA ASP A 4 5.95 -1.02 -10.25
C ASP A 4 5.52 -1.80 -8.99
N LEU A 5 5.83 -1.26 -7.81
CA LEU A 5 5.49 -1.94 -6.56
C LEU A 5 3.96 -2.17 -6.42
N PHE A 6 3.15 -1.25 -6.92
CA PHE A 6 1.69 -1.32 -6.79
C PHE A 6 1.09 -2.39 -7.71
N ASP A 7 1.60 -2.52 -8.94
CA ASP A 7 1.26 -3.62 -9.85
C ASP A 7 1.52 -4.98 -9.19
N ARG A 8 2.71 -5.14 -8.60
CA ARG A 8 3.07 -6.38 -7.90
C ARG A 8 2.17 -6.66 -6.71
N VAL A 9 1.88 -5.64 -5.92
CA VAL A 9 0.97 -5.76 -4.77
C VAL A 9 -0.42 -6.20 -5.21
N ALA A 10 -0.95 -5.62 -6.29
CA ALA A 10 -2.27 -5.99 -6.82
C ALA A 10 -2.30 -7.45 -7.31
N ASP A 11 -1.26 -7.87 -8.04
CA ASP A 11 -1.17 -9.21 -8.64
C ASP A 11 -0.88 -10.33 -7.62
N GLU A 12 -0.01 -10.07 -6.64
CA GLU A 12 0.48 -11.08 -5.70
C GLU A 12 -0.40 -11.19 -4.45
N ALA A 13 -1.30 -10.23 -4.22
CA ALA A 13 -2.31 -10.28 -3.17
C ALA A 13 -3.24 -11.50 -3.32
N ARG A 14 -3.70 -12.03 -2.18
CA ARG A 14 -4.61 -13.18 -2.15
C ARG A 14 -5.82 -12.90 -1.24
N PRO A 15 -7.04 -12.71 -1.80
CA PRO A 15 -7.34 -12.67 -3.24
C PRO A 15 -6.65 -11.48 -3.97
N PRO A 16 -6.44 -11.58 -5.30
CA PRO A 16 -5.87 -10.47 -6.07
C PRO A 16 -6.72 -9.21 -6.00
N ALA A 17 -6.05 -8.06 -5.93
CA ALA A 17 -6.70 -6.75 -5.92
C ALA A 17 -6.61 -6.07 -7.29
N VAL A 18 -7.42 -5.03 -7.51
CA VAL A 18 -7.43 -4.31 -8.80
C VAL A 18 -6.83 -2.92 -8.65
N LEU A 19 -5.63 -2.73 -9.20
CA LEU A 19 -5.03 -1.41 -9.33
C LEU A 19 -5.86 -0.57 -10.32
N GLY A 20 -6.21 0.65 -9.93
CA GLY A 20 -6.94 1.57 -10.81
C GLY A 20 -8.38 1.16 -11.11
N ARG A 21 -9.05 0.43 -10.20
CA ARG A 21 -10.47 0.02 -10.34
C ARG A 21 -11.40 1.16 -10.77
N TYR A 22 -11.09 2.39 -10.38
CA TYR A 22 -11.88 3.59 -10.70
C TYR A 22 -11.16 4.44 -11.75
N PRO A 23 -11.51 4.31 -13.05
CA PRO A 23 -10.86 5.08 -14.11
C PRO A 23 -11.13 6.58 -13.93
N GLY A 24 -10.09 7.40 -14.14
CA GLY A 24 -10.15 8.86 -13.96
C GLY A 24 -9.77 9.36 -12.56
N ILE A 25 -9.44 8.46 -11.63
CA ILE A 25 -8.97 8.79 -10.27
C ILE A 25 -7.50 8.37 -10.12
N SER A 26 -6.61 9.01 -10.90
CA SER A 26 -5.18 8.67 -10.91
C SER A 26 -4.54 8.94 -9.55
N ASP A 27 -4.90 10.04 -8.92
CA ASP A 27 -4.19 10.59 -7.75
C ASP A 27 -4.36 9.74 -6.49
N TYR A 28 -5.41 8.91 -6.43
CA TYR A 28 -5.72 8.02 -5.30
C TYR A 28 -5.60 6.53 -5.65
N THR A 29 -4.92 6.19 -6.76
CA THR A 29 -4.84 4.80 -7.22
C THR A 29 -4.17 3.89 -6.18
N GLY A 30 -3.17 4.38 -5.45
CA GLY A 30 -2.52 3.64 -4.36
C GLY A 30 -3.41 3.47 -3.13
N ASP A 31 -4.14 4.52 -2.75
CA ASP A 31 -5.06 4.54 -1.61
C ASP A 31 -6.22 3.58 -1.81
N LEU A 32 -6.78 3.56 -3.02
CA LEU A 32 -7.88 2.67 -3.41
C LEU A 32 -7.42 1.22 -3.52
N LEU A 33 -6.17 0.96 -3.92
CA LEU A 33 -5.58 -0.38 -3.84
C LEU A 33 -5.51 -0.84 -2.38
N LEU A 34 -5.03 0.01 -1.47
CA LEU A 34 -4.94 -0.31 -0.05
C LEU A 34 -6.31 -0.61 0.55
N ASP A 35 -7.33 0.17 0.17
CA ASP A 35 -8.71 -0.07 0.58
C ASP A 35 -9.24 -1.41 0.08
N ASP A 36 -8.99 -1.78 -1.18
CA ASP A 36 -9.40 -3.08 -1.73
C ASP A 36 -8.70 -4.25 -1.01
N LEU A 37 -7.41 -4.12 -0.68
CA LEU A 37 -6.66 -5.12 0.08
C LEU A 37 -7.26 -5.34 1.48
N VAL A 38 -7.59 -4.26 2.18
CA VAL A 38 -8.20 -4.33 3.52
C VAL A 38 -9.61 -4.90 3.46
N ASN A 39 -10.44 -4.42 2.55
CA ASN A 39 -11.85 -4.81 2.45
C ASN A 39 -12.04 -6.25 1.96
N SER A 40 -11.14 -6.74 1.09
CA SER A 40 -11.16 -8.13 0.63
C SER A 40 -10.54 -9.11 1.62
N GLY A 41 -9.90 -8.62 2.69
CA GLY A 41 -9.13 -9.46 3.60
C GLY A 41 -7.89 -10.06 2.93
N ALA A 42 -7.35 -9.40 1.90
CA ALA A 42 -6.22 -9.92 1.16
C ALA A 42 -4.97 -10.00 2.03
N TRP A 43 -4.22 -11.08 1.86
CA TRP A 43 -2.91 -11.23 2.47
C TRP A 43 -1.81 -11.07 1.43
N LEU A 44 -0.63 -10.64 1.90
CA LEU A 44 0.59 -10.48 1.11
C LEU A 44 1.76 -11.10 1.87
N ASP A 45 2.67 -11.73 1.14
CA ASP A 45 3.95 -12.18 1.71
C ASP A 45 4.72 -11.01 2.32
N LEU A 46 5.43 -11.27 3.42
CA LEU A 46 6.17 -10.24 4.17
C LEU A 46 7.19 -9.48 3.29
N GLU A 47 7.79 -10.16 2.32
CA GLU A 47 8.74 -9.57 1.37
C GLU A 47 8.11 -8.40 0.61
N LEU A 48 6.83 -8.50 0.26
CA LEU A 48 6.12 -7.47 -0.50
C LEU A 48 5.32 -6.53 0.41
N LYS A 49 4.78 -7.05 1.51
CA LYS A 49 3.99 -6.26 2.47
C LYS A 49 4.82 -5.18 3.16
N ARG A 50 6.07 -5.47 3.54
CA ARG A 50 6.96 -4.49 4.20
C ARG A 50 7.28 -3.29 3.31
N PRO A 51 7.83 -3.45 2.09
CA PRO A 51 8.12 -2.29 1.23
C PRO A 51 6.85 -1.54 0.84
N TYR A 52 5.71 -2.24 0.66
CA TYR A 52 4.44 -1.57 0.40
C TYR A 52 3.99 -0.67 1.56
N LEU A 53 3.99 -1.18 2.80
CA LEU A 53 3.66 -0.39 3.99
C LEU A 53 4.68 0.74 4.26
N ALA A 54 5.95 0.52 3.90
CA ALA A 54 6.99 1.52 4.06
C ALA A 54 6.81 2.75 3.15
N LEU A 55 6.16 2.62 1.99
CA LEU A 55 5.78 3.79 1.18
C LEU A 55 4.89 4.74 1.98
N TRP A 56 3.89 4.18 2.66
CA TRP A 56 2.94 4.96 3.44
C TRP A 56 3.59 5.55 4.70
N VAL A 57 4.32 4.75 5.47
CA VAL A 57 4.94 5.19 6.75
C VAL A 57 5.96 6.33 6.56
N ASN A 58 6.59 6.39 5.39
CA ASN A 58 7.60 7.40 5.07
C ASN A 58 7.05 8.54 4.21
N ASP A 59 5.75 8.56 3.93
CA ASP A 59 5.10 9.72 3.33
C ASP A 59 4.93 10.85 4.34
N LYS A 60 5.05 12.11 3.89
CA LYS A 60 4.88 13.31 4.72
C LYS A 60 3.50 13.36 5.40
N GLU A 61 2.48 12.81 4.75
CA GLU A 61 1.09 12.81 5.20
C GLU A 61 0.84 11.69 6.21
N PHE A 62 1.81 10.80 6.46
CA PHE A 62 1.69 9.78 7.50
C PHE A 62 1.60 10.39 8.89
N ASP A 63 2.53 11.30 9.20
CA ASP A 63 2.62 11.98 10.50
C ASP A 63 1.80 13.27 10.57
N ASN A 64 1.56 13.90 9.42
CA ASN A 64 0.78 15.13 9.32
C ASN A 64 -0.27 15.03 8.20
N PRO A 65 -1.28 14.16 8.36
CA PRO A 65 -2.33 13.96 7.35
C PRO A 65 -3.18 15.21 7.16
N ASP A 66 -3.55 15.47 5.91
CA ASP A 66 -4.62 16.41 5.57
C ASP A 66 -5.97 15.78 5.91
N TRP A 67 -6.53 16.16 7.05
CA TRP A 67 -7.81 15.63 7.52
C TRP A 67 -9.03 16.16 6.77
N ASP A 68 -8.87 17.24 5.99
CA ASP A 68 -9.95 17.77 5.15
C ASP A 68 -10.16 16.88 3.91
N ASP A 69 -9.17 16.06 3.55
CA ASP A 69 -9.28 15.03 2.53
C ASP A 69 -9.80 13.69 3.12
N PRO A 70 -11.03 13.25 2.74
CA PRO A 70 -11.58 12.00 3.24
C PRO A 70 -10.79 10.76 2.80
N ILE A 71 -10.06 10.82 1.68
CA ILE A 71 -9.23 9.71 1.20
C ILE A 71 -8.01 9.54 2.11
N ILE A 72 -7.33 10.63 2.49
CA ILE A 72 -6.20 10.56 3.43
C ILE A 72 -6.65 9.94 4.77
N GLY A 73 -7.80 10.34 5.29
CA GLY A 73 -8.36 9.75 6.50
C GLY A 73 -8.69 8.24 6.35
N LEU A 74 -9.13 7.81 5.17
CA LEU A 74 -9.33 6.38 4.85
C LEU A 74 -7.99 5.63 4.81
N THR A 75 -7.00 6.16 4.08
CA THR A 75 -5.66 5.58 3.94
C THR A 75 -4.99 5.40 5.30
N GLN A 76 -5.01 6.42 6.16
CA GLN A 76 -4.47 6.33 7.53
C GLN A 76 -5.04 5.15 8.32
N ARG A 77 -6.34 4.90 8.22
CA ARG A 77 -6.99 3.76 8.89
C ARG A 77 -6.59 2.44 8.24
N ASN A 78 -6.56 2.40 6.90
CA ASN A 78 -6.27 1.19 6.15
C ASN A 78 -4.81 0.76 6.27
N VAL A 79 -3.84 1.68 6.36
CA VAL A 79 -2.42 1.34 6.61
C VAL A 79 -2.29 0.58 7.93
N ARG A 80 -2.91 1.09 9.01
CA ARG A 80 -2.89 0.46 10.34
C ARG A 80 -3.62 -0.88 10.35
N LYS A 81 -4.78 -0.98 9.69
CA LYS A 81 -5.52 -2.24 9.56
C LYS A 81 -4.71 -3.28 8.80
N PHE A 82 -4.18 -2.92 7.63
CA PHE A 82 -3.43 -3.84 6.79
C PHE A 82 -2.16 -4.35 7.47
N ALA A 83 -1.46 -3.47 8.20
CA ALA A 83 -0.32 -3.84 9.02
C ALA A 83 -0.67 -4.84 10.13
N ALA A 84 -1.88 -4.75 10.70
CA ALA A 84 -2.38 -5.65 11.73
C ALA A 84 -2.97 -6.97 11.18
N MET A 85 -3.24 -7.08 9.88
CA MET A 85 -3.64 -8.33 9.25
C MET A 85 -2.43 -9.28 9.13
N ASP A 86 -2.64 -10.60 9.14
CA ASP A 86 -1.54 -11.55 8.96
C ASP A 86 -0.94 -11.50 7.54
N PRO A 87 0.40 -11.55 7.39
CA PRO A 87 1.40 -11.48 8.46
C PRO A 87 1.49 -10.06 9.05
N VAL A 88 1.52 -9.96 10.38
CA VAL A 88 1.57 -8.67 11.10
C VAL A 88 2.89 -7.96 10.85
N VAL A 89 2.84 -6.65 10.62
CA VAL A 89 4.01 -5.78 10.41
C VAL A 89 3.96 -4.62 11.39
N ASP A 90 5.05 -4.43 12.15
CA ASP A 90 5.23 -3.23 12.96
C ASP A 90 5.60 -2.04 12.07
N LEU A 91 4.74 -1.02 12.04
CA LEU A 91 4.92 0.16 11.20
C LEU A 91 6.15 0.98 11.62
N GLU A 92 6.45 1.08 12.92
CA GLU A 92 7.61 1.85 13.38
C GLU A 92 8.94 1.20 12.92
N SER A 93 8.95 -0.13 12.76
CA SER A 93 10.10 -0.85 12.18
C SER A 93 10.39 -0.49 10.70
N LEU A 94 9.48 0.21 10.02
CA LEU A 94 9.60 0.62 8.62
C LEU A 94 10.07 2.07 8.45
N ARG A 95 10.18 2.84 9.53
CA ARG A 95 10.67 4.22 9.49
C ARG A 95 12.07 4.29 8.88
N GLY A 96 12.26 5.19 7.92
CA GLY A 96 13.54 5.38 7.21
C GLY A 96 13.89 4.27 6.21
N MET A 97 13.01 3.28 5.99
CA MET A 97 13.21 2.27 4.96
C MET A 97 13.16 2.91 3.57
N LYS A 98 14.23 2.75 2.79
CA LYS A 98 14.24 3.17 1.39
C LYS A 98 13.46 2.17 0.55
N VAL A 99 12.42 2.64 -0.13
CA VAL A 99 11.64 1.84 -1.08
C VAL A 99 11.89 2.39 -2.48
N TYR A 100 12.35 1.53 -3.37
CA TYR A 100 12.53 1.87 -4.77
C TYR A 100 11.26 1.48 -5.53
N VAL A 101 10.45 2.47 -5.93
CA VAL A 101 9.24 2.27 -6.73
C VAL A 101 9.58 1.91 -8.20
N ILE A 102 10.86 2.05 -8.58
CA ILE A 102 11.35 1.94 -9.96
C ILE A 102 12.66 1.13 -9.99
N GLU A 103 12.60 -0.19 -9.85
CA GLU A 103 13.68 -1.05 -10.35
C GLU A 103 13.09 -2.21 -11.17
N PRO A 104 13.67 -2.52 -12.36
CA PRO A 104 13.18 -3.61 -13.19
C PRO A 104 13.39 -4.96 -12.48
N TYR A 105 12.29 -5.61 -12.11
CA TYR A 105 12.28 -7.02 -11.71
C TYR A 105 12.67 -7.87 -12.94
N ILE A 106 13.94 -8.28 -13.01
CA ILE A 106 14.38 -9.35 -13.90
C ILE A 106 14.36 -10.62 -13.06
N ARG A 107 13.41 -11.51 -13.38
CA ARG A 107 13.28 -12.84 -12.79
C ARG A 107 14.39 -13.76 -13.26
#